data_AF-A0A4R2IZL1-F1
#
_entry.id   AF-A0A4R2IZL1-F1
#
_cell.length_a   1.000
_cell.length_b   1.000
_cell.length_c   1.000
_cell.angle_alpha   90.00
_cell.angle_beta   90.00
_cell.angle_gamma   90.00
#
_symmetry.space_group_name_H-M   'P 1'
#
loop_
_entity.id
_entity.type
_entity.pdbx_description
1 polymer ?
#
loop_
_entity_poly.entity_id
_entity_poly.type
_entity_poly.pdbx_seq_one_letter_code
_entity_poly.pdbx_strand_id
1 'polypeptide(L)'
;MSVAGQVGGMADAMVDHYVGAARAAGLSWTVIGERLGVSKQAARQRFSPRLEAESGTASGELPALAPRLSACVEVAQAAAEAHGTVAGTQHLLLGLQHVGVAANVLDRLGVTRDAVAAASARLLTSRDTDGEHVVGDGEAEATVVAAQRFAASRGQNLTRTEHLLFVLALDPGSSARRVLDDLGIDPARVKKELSDQLPPPPRSGRRGRRTGKPDRDGRACSFCGCADVDRVMVNGPGVRICSECVVLATDIVAATPGTRRLRD
;
A
#
# COMPACT_ATOMS: atom_id res chain seq x y z
N MET A 1 -13.82 34.89 2.25
CA MET A 1 -14.64 33.67 2.14
C MET A 1 -16.07 34.03 2.49
N SER A 2 -17.05 33.69 1.66
CA SER A 2 -18.46 33.99 1.95
C SER A 2 -18.98 33.04 3.03
N VAL A 3 -19.92 33.51 3.87
CA VAL A 3 -20.62 32.69 4.89
C VAL A 3 -21.25 31.45 4.26
N ALA A 4 -21.80 31.57 3.04
CA ALA A 4 -22.35 30.43 2.29
C ALA A 4 -21.28 29.37 1.96
N GLY A 5 -20.04 29.80 1.68
CA GLY A 5 -18.92 28.89 1.43
C GLY A 5 -18.46 28.16 2.70
N GLN A 6 -18.50 28.81 3.86
CA GLN A 6 -18.18 28.16 5.14
C GLN A 6 -19.25 27.12 5.53
N VAL A 7 -20.54 27.46 5.39
CA VAL A 7 -21.63 26.54 5.69
C VAL A 7 -21.61 25.33 4.75
N GLY A 8 -21.36 25.55 3.46
CA GLY A 8 -21.20 24.45 2.48
C GLY A 8 -20.05 23.51 2.86
N GLY A 9 -18.88 24.06 3.22
CA GLY A 9 -17.73 23.25 3.63
C GLY A 9 -17.97 22.43 4.91
N MET A 10 -18.70 22.98 5.89
CA MET A 10 -19.08 22.25 7.11
C MET A 10 -20.06 21.12 6.81
N ALA A 11 -21.03 21.34 5.92
CA ALA A 11 -21.97 20.31 5.51
C ALA A 11 -21.27 19.14 4.78
N ASP A 12 -20.37 19.44 3.85
CA ASP A 12 -19.57 18.42 3.15
C ASP A 12 -18.73 17.60 4.14
N ALA A 13 -18.05 18.25 5.09
CA ALA A 13 -17.26 17.56 6.11
C ALA A 13 -18.11 16.64 7.01
N MET A 14 -19.35 17.02 7.32
CA MET A 14 -20.27 16.15 8.06
C MET A 14 -20.66 14.92 7.24
N VAL A 15 -20.96 15.10 5.95
CA VAL A 15 -21.28 13.97 5.07
C VAL A 15 -20.09 13.00 4.98
N ASP A 16 -18.88 13.51 4.81
CA ASP A 16 -17.66 12.69 4.80
C ASP A 16 -17.50 11.90 6.11
N HIS A 17 -17.71 12.53 7.26
CA HIS A 17 -17.66 11.88 8.57
C HIS A 17 -18.69 10.74 8.69
N TYR A 18 -19.94 10.98 8.32
CA TYR A 18 -20.99 9.95 8.42
C TYR A 18 -20.82 8.83 7.41
N VAL A 19 -20.31 9.12 6.20
CA VAL A 19 -19.97 8.07 5.23
C VAL A 19 -18.79 7.24 5.75
N GLY A 20 -17.78 7.86 6.36
CA GLY A 20 -16.69 7.16 7.04
C GLY A 20 -17.19 6.26 8.17
N ALA A 21 -18.08 6.76 9.02
CA ALA A 21 -18.72 5.99 10.10
C ALA A 21 -19.56 4.83 9.54
N ALA A 22 -20.32 5.05 8.47
CA ALA A 22 -21.10 4.02 7.79
C ALA A 22 -20.20 2.91 7.20
N ARG A 23 -19.07 3.29 6.59
CA ARG A 23 -18.07 2.34 6.09
C ARG A 23 -17.42 1.55 7.23
N ALA A 24 -17.10 2.20 8.35
CA ALA A 24 -16.56 1.54 9.54
C ALA A 24 -17.57 0.60 10.22
N ALA A 25 -18.85 0.94 10.18
CA ALA A 25 -19.96 0.06 10.59
C ALA A 25 -20.24 -1.04 9.55
N GLY A 26 -19.54 -1.03 8.43
CA GLY A 26 -19.52 -2.10 7.45
C GLY A 26 -20.53 -1.98 6.32
N LEU A 27 -21.21 -0.83 6.18
CA LEU A 27 -22.16 -0.56 5.10
C LEU A 27 -21.46 -0.50 3.73
N SER A 28 -22.13 -1.00 2.70
CA SER A 28 -21.61 -1.04 1.33
C SER A 28 -21.76 0.30 0.60
N TRP A 29 -20.96 0.52 -0.45
CA TRP A 29 -21.13 1.68 -1.33
C TRP A 29 -22.48 1.74 -2.03
N THR A 30 -23.10 0.58 -2.26
CA THR A 30 -24.45 0.51 -2.83
C THR A 30 -25.47 1.11 -1.87
N VAL A 31 -25.47 0.65 -0.61
CA VAL A 31 -26.38 1.15 0.43
C VAL A 31 -26.12 2.62 0.74
N ILE A 32 -24.85 3.01 0.83
CA ILE A 32 -24.46 4.41 1.04
C ILE A 32 -24.92 5.28 -0.14
N GLY A 33 -24.74 4.83 -1.38
CA GLY A 33 -25.20 5.55 -2.56
C GLY A 33 -26.71 5.71 -2.59
N GLU A 34 -27.46 4.63 -2.36
CA GLU A 34 -28.92 4.65 -2.29
C GLU A 34 -29.42 5.64 -1.23
N ARG A 35 -28.87 5.61 -0.01
CA ARG A 35 -29.25 6.53 1.08
C ARG A 35 -28.86 7.99 0.80
N LEU A 36 -27.81 8.21 0.02
CA LEU A 36 -27.37 9.54 -0.42
C LEU A 36 -28.08 10.01 -1.70
N GLY A 37 -28.94 9.19 -2.31
CA GLY A 37 -29.61 9.51 -3.58
C GLY A 37 -28.66 9.58 -4.77
N VAL A 38 -27.52 8.88 -4.72
CA VAL A 38 -26.51 8.85 -5.79
C VAL A 38 -26.22 7.41 -6.22
N SER A 39 -25.61 7.25 -7.40
CA SER A 39 -25.17 5.91 -7.82
C SER A 39 -24.07 5.39 -6.90
N LYS A 40 -23.96 4.06 -6.79
CA LYS A 40 -22.84 3.38 -6.12
C LYS A 40 -21.48 3.93 -6.56
N GLN A 41 -21.32 4.15 -7.87
CA GLN A 41 -20.09 4.68 -8.45
C GLN A 41 -19.81 6.11 -8.00
N ALA A 42 -20.83 6.97 -7.93
CA ALA A 42 -20.71 8.34 -7.47
C ALA A 42 -20.37 8.42 -5.97
N ALA A 43 -21.02 7.61 -5.13
CA ALA A 43 -20.70 7.52 -3.71
C ALA A 43 -19.25 7.07 -3.48
N ARG A 44 -18.83 6.01 -4.19
CA ARG A 44 -17.45 5.51 -4.12
C ARG A 44 -16.44 6.53 -4.61
N GLN A 45 -16.68 7.20 -5.73
CA GLN A 45 -15.77 8.20 -6.27
C GLN A 45 -15.56 9.38 -5.31
N ARG A 46 -16.63 9.80 -4.62
CA ARG A 46 -16.61 10.96 -3.73
C ARG A 46 -16.06 10.65 -2.34
N PHE A 47 -16.46 9.52 -1.77
CA PHE A 47 -16.28 9.26 -0.33
C PHE A 47 -15.40 8.04 -0.01
N SER A 48 -14.94 7.28 -1.01
CA SER A 48 -13.96 6.22 -0.75
C SER A 48 -12.78 6.83 0.00
N PRO A 49 -12.30 6.20 1.10
CA PRO A 49 -11.15 6.70 1.81
C PRO A 49 -10.03 6.93 0.81
N ARG A 50 -9.82 8.19 0.46
CA ARG A 50 -8.51 8.65 0.08
C ARG A 50 -7.77 8.41 1.37
N LEU A 51 -6.96 7.35 1.44
CA LEU A 51 -5.92 7.30 2.46
C LEU A 51 -5.22 8.65 2.33
N GLU A 52 -5.56 9.58 3.21
CA GLU A 52 -5.25 10.97 3.02
C GLU A 52 -3.74 11.06 3.04
N ALA A 53 -3.26 11.66 1.95
CA ALA A 53 -1.90 12.05 1.77
C ALA A 53 -1.53 13.09 2.83
N GLU A 54 -1.16 12.65 4.03
CA GLU A 54 -0.14 13.35 4.79
C GLU A 54 1.21 13.08 4.10
N SER A 55 1.42 13.75 2.96
CA SER A 55 2.71 14.19 2.39
C SER A 55 2.60 14.36 0.87
N GLY A 56 2.38 15.59 0.44
CA GLY A 56 2.88 16.09 -0.84
C GLY A 56 2.02 15.80 -2.07
N THR A 57 1.81 16.87 -2.84
CA THR A 57 1.38 16.84 -4.24
C THR A 57 2.40 16.08 -5.09
N ALA A 58 2.37 14.75 -5.08
CA ALA A 58 3.05 13.95 -6.07
C ALA A 58 2.08 13.72 -7.23
N SER A 59 2.11 14.62 -8.21
CA SER A 59 1.65 14.36 -9.59
C SER A 59 2.58 13.35 -10.29
N GLY A 60 3.07 12.35 -9.55
CA GLY A 60 4.00 11.34 -10.00
C GLY A 60 3.26 10.12 -10.53
N GLU A 61 3.81 9.52 -11.57
CA GLU A 61 3.36 8.26 -12.15
C GLU A 61 3.24 7.18 -11.05
N LEU A 62 2.14 6.42 -11.04
CA LEU A 62 1.94 5.36 -10.05
C LEU A 62 2.97 4.25 -10.26
N PRO A 63 3.61 3.74 -9.19
CA PRO A 63 4.53 2.61 -9.29
C PRO A 63 3.89 1.41 -9.99
N ALA A 64 4.59 0.86 -10.98
CA ALA A 64 4.15 -0.35 -11.67
C ALA A 64 4.01 -1.54 -10.70
N LEU A 65 3.15 -2.50 -11.03
CA LEU A 65 3.02 -3.72 -10.24
C LEU A 65 4.25 -4.61 -10.48
N ALA A 66 4.84 -5.13 -9.41
CA ALA A 66 5.87 -6.15 -9.52
C ALA A 66 5.25 -7.45 -10.09
N PRO A 67 6.02 -8.28 -10.85
CA PRO A 67 5.47 -9.46 -11.52
C PRO A 67 4.70 -10.43 -10.60
N ARG A 68 5.20 -10.64 -9.37
CA ARG A 68 4.52 -11.47 -8.36
C ARG A 68 3.18 -10.88 -7.92
N LEU A 69 3.09 -9.55 -7.82
CA LEU A 69 1.84 -8.89 -7.47
C LEU A 69 0.83 -8.98 -8.63
N SER A 70 1.28 -8.79 -9.88
CA SER A 70 0.41 -8.98 -11.05
C SER A 70 -0.18 -10.39 -11.09
N ALA A 71 0.64 -11.43 -10.88
CA ALA A 71 0.16 -12.81 -10.79
C ALA A 71 -0.86 -13.01 -9.65
N CYS A 72 -0.66 -12.39 -8.48
CA CYS A 72 -1.64 -12.44 -7.39
C CYS A 72 -2.98 -11.78 -7.77
N VAL A 73 -2.95 -10.67 -8.52
CA VAL A 73 -4.16 -9.97 -8.99
C VAL A 73 -4.90 -10.82 -10.02
N GLU A 74 -4.20 -11.48 -10.95
CA GLU A 74 -4.80 -12.41 -11.91
C GLU A 74 -5.48 -13.59 -11.21
N VAL A 75 -4.82 -14.18 -10.19
CA VAL A 75 -5.43 -15.25 -9.37
C VAL A 75 -6.66 -14.74 -8.63
N ALA A 76 -6.65 -13.50 -8.14
CA ALA A 76 -7.81 -12.88 -7.51
C ALA A 76 -8.97 -12.69 -8.49
N GLN A 77 -8.69 -12.30 -9.73
CA GLN A 77 -9.69 -12.16 -10.79
C GLN A 77 -10.31 -13.52 -11.15
N ALA A 78 -9.48 -14.54 -11.38
CA ALA A 78 -9.94 -15.89 -11.68
C ALA A 78 -10.80 -16.47 -10.53
N ALA A 79 -10.44 -16.20 -9.27
CA ALA A 79 -11.25 -16.61 -8.12
C ALA A 79 -12.62 -15.90 -8.10
N ALA A 80 -12.66 -14.61 -8.41
CA ALA A 80 -13.92 -13.87 -8.49
C ALA A 80 -14.83 -14.39 -9.61
N GLU A 81 -14.26 -14.67 -10.78
CA GLU A 81 -14.95 -15.28 -11.91
C GLU A 81 -15.52 -16.66 -11.55
N ALA A 82 -14.74 -17.51 -10.88
CA ALA A 82 -15.20 -18.82 -10.42
C ALA A 82 -16.36 -18.71 -9.41
N HIS A 83 -16.41 -17.64 -8.63
CA HIS A 83 -17.53 -17.35 -7.73
C HIS A 83 -18.71 -16.65 -8.43
N GLY A 84 -18.60 -16.30 -9.72
CA GLY A 84 -19.65 -15.57 -10.45
C GLY A 84 -19.81 -14.12 -9.98
N THR A 85 -18.73 -13.50 -9.48
CA THR A 85 -18.74 -12.15 -8.88
C THR A 85 -17.66 -11.24 -9.46
N VAL A 86 -17.73 -9.95 -9.14
CA VAL A 86 -16.65 -9.01 -9.43
C VAL A 86 -15.55 -9.13 -8.37
N ALA A 87 -14.29 -8.96 -8.78
CA ALA A 87 -13.15 -9.00 -7.86
C ALA A 87 -13.29 -7.97 -6.72
N GLY A 88 -13.17 -8.47 -5.48
CA GLY A 88 -13.28 -7.70 -4.25
C GLY A 88 -12.02 -7.86 -3.41
N THR A 89 -11.99 -7.21 -2.25
CA THR A 89 -10.82 -7.26 -1.35
C THR A 89 -10.54 -8.66 -0.84
N GLN A 90 -11.57 -9.48 -0.58
CA GLN A 90 -11.42 -10.89 -0.20
C GLN A 90 -10.78 -11.74 -1.31
N HIS A 91 -11.09 -11.44 -2.58
CA HIS A 91 -10.46 -12.11 -3.72
C HIS A 91 -8.98 -11.73 -3.82
N LEU A 92 -8.64 -10.46 -3.58
CA LEU A 92 -7.24 -10.04 -3.49
C LEU A 92 -6.49 -10.74 -2.35
N LEU A 93 -7.13 -10.94 -1.20
CA LEU A 93 -6.54 -11.69 -0.07
C LEU A 93 -6.29 -13.16 -0.42
N LEU A 94 -7.19 -13.81 -1.17
CA LEU A 94 -6.97 -15.15 -1.73
C LEU A 94 -5.81 -15.15 -2.74
N GLY A 95 -5.77 -14.16 -3.63
CA GLY A 95 -4.72 -14.02 -4.64
C GLY A 95 -3.33 -13.82 -4.03
N LEU A 96 -3.21 -13.03 -2.96
CA LEU A 96 -1.95 -12.77 -2.25
C LEU A 96 -1.30 -14.01 -1.62
N GLN A 97 -2.05 -15.09 -1.43
CA GLN A 97 -1.52 -16.37 -0.96
C GLN A 97 -0.84 -17.18 -2.08
N HIS A 98 -0.92 -16.72 -3.33
CA HIS A 98 -0.32 -17.41 -4.45
C HIS A 98 1.22 -17.41 -4.39
N VAL A 99 1.83 -16.23 -4.22
CA VAL A 99 3.28 -16.05 -4.20
C VAL A 99 3.71 -14.77 -3.46
N GLY A 100 4.97 -14.71 -3.04
CA GLY A 100 5.63 -13.49 -2.59
C GLY A 100 5.63 -13.29 -1.07
N VAL A 101 5.95 -12.07 -0.65
CA VAL A 101 6.13 -11.75 0.78
C VAL A 101 4.80 -11.84 1.53
N ALA A 102 3.70 -11.42 0.90
CA ALA A 102 2.37 -11.52 1.52
C ALA A 102 1.98 -12.97 1.82
N ALA A 103 2.19 -13.90 0.88
CA ALA A 103 1.93 -15.33 1.10
C ALA A 103 2.70 -15.84 2.34
N ASN A 104 4.02 -15.59 2.40
CA ASN A 104 4.84 -16.02 3.54
C ASN A 104 4.37 -15.42 4.88
N VAL A 105 3.90 -14.18 4.88
CA VAL A 105 3.38 -13.51 6.08
C VAL A 105 2.06 -14.14 6.51
N LEU A 106 1.13 -14.35 5.58
CA LEU A 106 -0.15 -15.00 5.83
C LEU A 106 0.06 -16.42 6.37
N ASP A 107 0.98 -17.19 5.80
CA ASP A 107 1.34 -18.53 6.28
C ASP A 107 1.87 -18.52 7.72
N ARG A 108 2.80 -17.59 8.05
CA ARG A 108 3.31 -17.45 9.43
C ARG A 108 2.23 -17.04 10.43
N LEU A 109 1.21 -16.34 9.97
CA LEU A 109 0.04 -15.97 10.77
C LEU A 109 -0.99 -17.09 10.88
N GLY A 110 -0.79 -18.22 10.20
CA GLY A 110 -1.72 -19.35 10.18
C GLY A 110 -2.94 -19.12 9.28
N VAL A 111 -2.87 -18.14 8.37
CA VAL A 111 -3.94 -17.86 7.42
C VAL A 111 -3.79 -18.78 6.22
N THR A 112 -4.66 -19.78 6.12
CA THR A 112 -4.65 -20.72 4.99
C THR A 112 -5.67 -20.34 3.92
N ARG A 113 -5.43 -20.82 2.70
CA ARG A 113 -6.30 -20.53 1.55
C ARG A 113 -7.72 -21.01 1.78
N ASP A 114 -7.86 -22.22 2.35
CA ASP A 114 -9.15 -22.82 2.63
C ASP A 114 -9.90 -22.08 3.74
N ALA A 115 -9.19 -21.61 4.78
CA ALA A 115 -9.78 -20.81 5.84
C ALA A 115 -10.31 -19.46 5.31
N VAL A 116 -9.54 -18.79 4.44
CA VAL A 116 -9.96 -17.55 3.78
C VAL A 116 -11.15 -17.80 2.84
N ALA A 117 -11.13 -18.89 2.07
CA ALA A 117 -12.24 -19.24 1.19
C ALA A 117 -13.53 -19.52 1.99
N ALA A 118 -13.44 -20.29 3.06
CA ALA A 118 -14.57 -20.60 3.94
C ALA A 118 -15.12 -19.36 4.64
N ALA A 119 -14.25 -18.48 5.16
CA ALA A 119 -14.67 -17.21 5.77
C ALA A 119 -15.31 -16.28 4.73
N SER A 120 -14.73 -16.17 3.54
CA SER A 120 -15.30 -15.40 2.44
C SER A 120 -16.68 -15.91 2.03
N ALA A 121 -16.85 -17.23 1.93
CA ALA A 121 -18.14 -17.83 1.61
C ALA A 121 -19.20 -17.52 2.67
N ARG A 122 -18.87 -17.60 3.97
CA ARG A 122 -19.79 -17.20 5.05
C ARG A 122 -20.20 -15.74 4.94
N LEU A 123 -19.25 -14.84 4.66
CA LEU A 123 -19.54 -13.43 4.42
C LEU A 123 -20.45 -13.24 3.21
N LEU A 124 -20.41 -14.11 2.20
CA LEU A 124 -21.34 -14.09 1.06
C LEU A 124 -22.73 -14.63 1.44
N THR A 125 -22.80 -15.79 2.13
CA THR A 125 -24.06 -16.47 2.46
C THR A 125 -24.91 -15.76 3.52
N SER A 126 -24.29 -15.13 4.55
CA SER A 126 -25.03 -14.33 5.55
C SER A 126 -25.81 -13.15 4.93
N ARG A 127 -25.65 -12.90 3.63
CA ARG A 127 -26.25 -11.78 2.90
C ARG A 127 -27.48 -12.19 2.10
N ASP A 128 -27.56 -13.46 1.67
CA ASP A 128 -28.73 -13.98 0.97
C ASP A 128 -29.97 -14.03 1.88
N THR A 129 -29.76 -14.05 3.21
CA THR A 129 -30.83 -14.11 4.21
C THR A 129 -31.26 -12.74 4.76
N ASP A 130 -30.36 -11.75 4.83
CA ASP A 130 -30.62 -10.44 5.49
C ASP A 130 -30.66 -9.24 4.52
N GLY A 131 -30.43 -9.42 3.21
CA GLY A 131 -30.63 -8.40 2.18
C GLY A 131 -29.74 -7.14 2.23
N GLU A 132 -28.94 -6.91 3.28
CA GLU A 132 -28.39 -5.57 3.56
C GLU A 132 -26.90 -5.36 3.21
N HIS A 133 -26.16 -6.39 2.79
CA HIS A 133 -24.70 -6.28 2.59
C HIS A 133 -24.28 -6.69 1.15
N VAL A 134 -23.34 -5.93 0.58
CA VAL A 134 -22.58 -5.96 -0.71
C VAL A 134 -21.11 -6.47 -0.72
N VAL A 135 -20.68 -7.55 -0.05
CA VAL A 135 -19.27 -8.03 -0.14
C VAL A 135 -18.87 -8.39 -1.59
N GLY A 136 -17.73 -7.90 -2.08
CA GLY A 136 -17.28 -8.14 -3.48
C GLY A 136 -17.72 -7.08 -4.49
N ASP A 137 -17.86 -5.83 -4.07
CA ASP A 137 -18.42 -4.72 -4.83
C ASP A 137 -17.48 -4.08 -5.88
N GLY A 138 -16.46 -4.80 -6.34
CA GLY A 138 -15.51 -4.30 -7.35
C GLY A 138 -14.44 -3.38 -6.77
N GLU A 139 -14.14 -3.49 -5.48
CA GLU A 139 -13.12 -2.69 -4.79
C GLU A 139 -11.69 -3.05 -5.18
N ALA A 140 -11.46 -4.23 -5.77
CA ALA A 140 -10.10 -4.74 -6.00
C ALA A 140 -9.18 -3.75 -6.73
N GLU A 141 -9.65 -3.15 -7.83
CA GLU A 141 -8.86 -2.17 -8.59
C GLU A 141 -8.51 -0.93 -7.75
N ALA A 142 -9.48 -0.39 -7.00
CA ALA A 142 -9.23 0.78 -6.15
C ALA A 142 -8.23 0.45 -5.03
N THR A 143 -8.30 -0.75 -4.45
CA THR A 143 -7.34 -1.21 -3.43
C THR A 143 -5.94 -1.38 -4.03
N VAL A 144 -5.81 -1.89 -5.26
CA VAL A 144 -4.52 -1.96 -5.96
C VAL A 144 -3.95 -0.56 -6.18
N VAL A 145 -4.76 0.40 -6.63
CA VAL A 145 -4.33 1.81 -6.75
C VAL A 145 -3.92 2.40 -5.40
N ALA A 146 -4.65 2.08 -4.32
CA ALA A 146 -4.27 2.48 -2.97
C ALA A 146 -2.91 1.89 -2.55
N ALA A 147 -2.64 0.63 -2.89
CA ALA A 147 -1.33 0.00 -2.67
C ALA A 147 -0.21 0.66 -3.50
N GLN A 148 -0.49 1.09 -4.73
CA GLN A 148 0.47 1.84 -5.55
C GLN A 148 0.80 3.19 -4.93
N ARG A 149 -0.22 3.93 -4.47
CA ARG A 149 -0.03 5.20 -3.75
C ARG A 149 0.74 5.00 -2.45
N PHE A 150 0.44 3.94 -1.72
CA PHE A 150 1.15 3.56 -0.51
C PHE A 150 2.64 3.26 -0.78
N ALA A 151 2.95 2.52 -1.85
CA ALA A 151 4.31 2.28 -2.30
C ALA A 151 5.03 3.61 -2.66
N ALA A 152 4.36 4.47 -3.44
CA ALA A 152 4.89 5.77 -3.84
C ALA A 152 5.20 6.66 -2.64
N SER A 153 4.33 6.69 -1.62
CA SER A 153 4.55 7.46 -0.38
C SER A 153 5.81 7.02 0.39
N ARG A 154 6.31 5.81 0.14
CA ARG A 154 7.56 5.26 0.70
C ARG A 154 8.75 5.39 -0.22
N GLY A 155 8.63 6.13 -1.33
CA GLY A 155 9.67 6.28 -2.33
C GLY A 155 9.96 5.00 -3.12
N GLN A 156 9.04 4.04 -3.12
CA GLN A 156 9.19 2.79 -3.87
C GLN A 156 8.71 2.98 -5.31
N ASN A 157 9.48 2.48 -6.25
CA ASN A 157 9.19 2.52 -7.69
C ASN A 157 8.37 1.31 -8.19
N LEU A 158 8.19 0.30 -7.34
CA LEU A 158 7.38 -0.88 -7.62
C LEU A 158 6.39 -1.15 -6.49
N THR A 159 5.19 -1.57 -6.88
CA THR A 159 4.17 -2.05 -5.96
C THR A 159 4.33 -3.55 -5.77
N ARG A 160 4.48 -3.99 -4.52
CA ARG A 160 4.76 -5.38 -4.16
C ARG A 160 3.62 -5.96 -3.30
N THR A 161 3.67 -7.26 -3.09
CA THR A 161 2.64 -8.02 -2.37
C THR A 161 2.38 -7.50 -0.95
N GLU A 162 3.43 -7.08 -0.26
CA GLU A 162 3.43 -6.51 1.09
C GLU A 162 2.73 -5.14 1.15
N HIS A 163 2.81 -4.33 0.08
CA HIS A 163 2.08 -3.07 0.00
C HIS A 163 0.57 -3.34 -0.07
N LEU A 164 0.17 -4.31 -0.89
CA LEU A 164 -1.24 -4.67 -1.02
C LEU A 164 -1.79 -5.33 0.25
N LEU A 165 -1.04 -6.26 0.86
CA LEU A 165 -1.43 -6.88 2.13
C LEU A 165 -1.60 -5.84 3.23
N PHE A 166 -0.69 -4.87 3.33
CA PHE A 166 -0.80 -3.80 4.33
C PHE A 166 -2.07 -2.97 4.15
N VAL A 167 -2.37 -2.55 2.92
CA VAL A 167 -3.57 -1.75 2.64
C VAL A 167 -4.84 -2.55 2.95
N LEU A 168 -4.91 -3.82 2.53
CA LEU A 168 -6.05 -4.70 2.83
C LEU A 168 -6.24 -4.91 4.33
N ALA A 169 -5.17 -5.26 5.04
CA ALA A 169 -5.24 -5.66 6.44
C ALA A 169 -5.49 -4.48 7.39
N LEU A 170 -5.30 -3.24 6.96
CA LEU A 170 -5.49 -2.05 7.80
C LEU A 170 -6.71 -1.21 7.39
N ASP A 171 -7.42 -1.60 6.33
CA ASP A 171 -8.70 -0.96 5.96
C ASP A 171 -9.86 -1.63 6.71
N PRO A 172 -10.42 -1.01 7.77
CA PRO A 172 -11.53 -1.57 8.56
C PRO A 172 -12.80 -1.79 7.73
N GLY A 173 -12.97 -1.07 6.61
CA GLY A 173 -14.12 -1.21 5.74
C GLY A 173 -14.05 -2.41 4.81
N SER A 174 -12.84 -2.94 4.57
CA SER A 174 -12.62 -3.99 3.56
C SER A 174 -13.13 -5.36 4.00
N SER A 175 -13.59 -6.16 3.03
CA SER A 175 -14.00 -7.53 3.29
C SER A 175 -12.79 -8.41 3.65
N ALA A 176 -11.62 -8.13 3.08
CA ALA A 176 -10.37 -8.78 3.48
C ALA A 176 -10.05 -8.60 4.97
N ARG A 177 -10.21 -7.39 5.50
CA ARG A 177 -10.04 -7.12 6.93
C ARG A 177 -10.99 -7.95 7.78
N ARG A 178 -12.28 -8.00 7.41
CA ARG A 178 -13.28 -8.80 8.12
C ARG A 178 -12.95 -10.28 8.10
N VAL A 179 -12.49 -10.81 6.96
CA VAL A 179 -12.01 -12.20 6.87
C VAL A 179 -10.83 -12.43 7.82
N LEU A 180 -9.86 -11.52 7.87
CA LEU A 180 -8.74 -11.63 8.81
C LEU A 180 -9.20 -11.59 10.27
N ASP A 181 -10.18 -10.74 10.60
CA ASP A 181 -10.77 -10.65 11.94
C ASP A 181 -11.53 -11.92 12.33
N ASP A 182 -12.32 -12.49 11.42
CA ASP A 182 -13.02 -13.77 11.61
C ASP A 182 -12.05 -14.93 11.85
N LEU A 183 -10.82 -14.83 11.31
CA LEU A 183 -9.73 -15.77 11.54
C LEU A 183 -8.90 -15.44 12.80
N GLY A 184 -9.28 -14.41 13.56
CA GLY A 184 -8.59 -13.99 14.78
C GLY A 184 -7.27 -13.27 14.55
N ILE A 185 -7.05 -12.69 13.36
CA ILE A 185 -5.81 -12.02 12.99
C ILE A 185 -5.87 -10.52 13.28
N ASP A 186 -5.17 -10.12 14.34
CA ASP A 186 -4.99 -8.72 14.72
C ASP A 186 -4.20 -7.93 13.65
N PRO A 187 -4.70 -6.76 13.18
CA PRO A 187 -4.04 -5.93 12.19
C PRO A 187 -2.68 -5.40 12.67
N ALA A 188 -2.51 -5.20 13.98
CA ALA A 188 -1.24 -4.81 14.56
C ALA A 188 -0.18 -5.91 14.38
N ARG A 189 -0.60 -7.19 14.41
CA ARG A 189 0.28 -8.32 14.16
C ARG A 189 0.70 -8.40 12.69
N VAL A 190 -0.22 -8.15 11.75
CA VAL A 190 0.10 -8.04 10.31
C VAL A 190 1.10 -6.91 10.07
N LYS A 191 0.84 -5.72 10.64
CA LYS A 191 1.76 -4.57 10.56
C LYS A 191 3.15 -4.89 11.10
N LYS A 192 3.23 -5.64 12.21
CA LYS A 192 4.50 -6.08 12.80
C LYS A 192 5.26 -7.05 11.89
N GLU A 193 4.59 -8.06 11.34
CA GLU A 193 5.23 -9.03 10.41
C GLU A 193 5.75 -8.38 9.12
N LEU A 194 5.14 -7.25 8.72
CA LEU A 194 5.53 -6.50 7.53
C LEU A 194 6.55 -5.39 7.78
N SER A 195 6.94 -5.11 9.03
CA SER A 195 7.78 -3.95 9.36
C SER A 195 9.09 -3.93 8.59
N ASP A 196 9.71 -5.10 8.44
CA ASP A 196 11.03 -5.23 7.82
C ASP A 196 10.98 -5.05 6.30
N GLN A 197 9.79 -5.26 5.72
CA GLN A 197 9.55 -5.19 4.27
C GLN A 197 8.98 -3.82 3.86
N LEU A 198 8.49 -3.06 4.83
CA LEU A 198 7.85 -1.75 4.66
C LEU A 198 8.65 -0.67 5.38
N PRO A 199 9.74 -0.17 4.77
CA PRO A 199 10.53 0.89 5.37
C PRO A 199 9.65 2.12 5.67
N PRO A 200 9.97 2.90 6.72
CA PRO A 200 9.25 4.12 7.03
C PRO A 200 9.31 5.08 5.85
N PRO A 201 8.29 5.94 5.67
CA PRO A 201 8.32 6.95 4.61
C PRO A 201 9.57 7.82 4.76
N PRO A 202 10.16 8.29 3.65
CA PRO A 202 11.31 9.18 3.69
C PRO A 202 10.96 10.39 4.54
N ARG A 203 11.81 10.71 5.54
CA ARG A 203 11.53 11.80 6.49
C ARG A 203 11.29 13.10 5.73
N SER A 204 10.10 13.67 5.85
CA SER A 204 9.75 15.00 5.35
C SER A 204 10.47 16.05 6.20
N GLY A 205 11.77 16.24 5.98
CA GLY A 205 12.60 16.95 6.97
C GLY A 205 13.98 17.37 6.53
N ARG A 206 14.33 17.22 5.26
CA ARG A 206 15.25 18.15 4.60
C ARG A 206 14.61 18.51 3.30
N ARG A 207 14.44 19.81 3.02
CA ARG A 207 14.34 20.30 1.65
C ARG A 207 15.34 19.47 0.85
N GLY A 208 14.83 18.61 -0.05
CA GLY A 208 15.67 17.95 -1.01
C GLY A 208 16.48 19.06 -1.64
N ARG A 209 17.78 19.08 -1.35
CA ARG A 209 18.75 19.77 -2.18
C ARG A 209 18.37 19.30 -3.57
N ARG A 210 17.85 20.22 -4.40
CA ARG A 210 17.46 19.95 -5.78
C ARG A 210 18.46 18.93 -6.31
N THR A 211 18.00 17.74 -6.67
CA THR A 211 18.79 16.80 -7.46
C THR A 211 19.25 17.61 -8.66
N GLY A 212 20.50 18.08 -8.57
CA GLY A 212 21.14 18.80 -9.64
C GLY A 212 21.04 17.87 -10.84
N LYS A 213 20.52 18.41 -11.92
CA LYS A 213 20.65 17.87 -13.27
C LYS A 213 22.02 17.17 -13.38
N PRO A 214 22.10 15.92 -13.88
CA PRO A 214 23.35 15.17 -13.90
C PRO A 214 24.42 16.03 -14.59
N ASP A 215 25.47 16.35 -13.83
CA ASP A 215 26.61 17.08 -14.34
C ASP A 215 27.29 16.20 -15.39
N ARG A 216 27.23 16.63 -16.65
CA ARG A 216 27.75 15.90 -17.81
C ARG A 216 29.27 15.72 -17.77
N ASP A 217 29.95 16.34 -16.80
CA ASP A 217 31.41 16.34 -16.66
C ASP A 217 31.95 15.25 -15.72
N GLY A 218 31.10 14.38 -15.16
CA GLY A 218 31.54 13.28 -14.30
C GLY A 218 32.19 13.74 -12.99
N ARG A 219 31.94 14.99 -12.55
CA ARG A 219 32.59 15.60 -11.38
C ARG A 219 31.92 15.30 -10.04
N ALA A 220 30.72 14.74 -10.05
CA ALA A 220 29.93 14.49 -8.85
C ALA A 220 30.21 13.11 -8.23
N CYS A 221 30.05 13.03 -6.91
CA CYS A 221 30.00 11.77 -6.18
C CYS A 221 28.84 10.90 -6.69
N SER A 222 29.11 9.67 -7.11
CA SER A 222 28.13 8.69 -7.59
C SER A 222 27.15 8.23 -6.50
N PHE A 223 27.49 8.44 -5.21
CA PHE A 223 26.67 7.98 -4.07
C PHE A 223 25.72 9.08 -3.56
N CYS A 224 26.24 10.29 -3.34
CA CYS A 224 25.45 11.41 -2.79
C CYS A 224 25.16 12.54 -3.78
N GLY A 225 25.72 12.49 -5.00
CA GLY A 225 25.56 13.53 -6.02
C GLY A 225 26.30 14.85 -5.73
N CYS A 226 27.13 14.91 -4.68
CA CYS A 226 27.87 16.13 -4.34
C CYS A 226 28.98 16.40 -5.38
N ALA A 227 29.00 17.60 -5.96
CA ALA A 227 30.03 18.07 -6.90
C ALA A 227 31.01 19.07 -6.26
N ASP A 228 31.15 19.02 -4.94
CA ASP A 228 32.04 19.86 -4.16
C ASP A 228 33.50 19.54 -4.50
N VAL A 229 34.21 20.50 -5.10
CA VAL A 229 35.56 20.36 -5.65
C VAL A 229 36.64 20.32 -4.57
N ASP A 230 36.32 20.78 -3.35
CA ASP A 230 37.26 20.81 -2.23
C ASP A 230 37.29 19.48 -1.47
N ARG A 231 36.35 18.57 -1.76
CA ARG A 231 36.30 17.24 -1.15
C ARG A 231 37.30 16.30 -1.81
N VAL A 232 38.03 15.56 -0.98
CA VAL A 232 38.86 14.45 -1.44
C VAL A 232 37.96 13.37 -2.04
N MET A 233 38.27 12.96 -3.27
CA MET A 233 37.50 11.97 -4.03
C MET A 233 38.31 10.71 -4.27
N VAL A 234 37.67 9.56 -4.12
CA VAL A 234 38.16 8.26 -4.58
C VAL A 234 37.65 8.05 -6.00
N ASN A 235 38.56 7.85 -6.96
CA ASN A 235 38.25 7.63 -8.37
C ASN A 235 38.43 6.14 -8.72
N GLY A 236 37.40 5.53 -9.30
CA GLY A 236 37.44 4.19 -9.88
C GLY A 236 36.94 4.18 -11.32
N PRO A 237 37.03 3.04 -12.04
CA PRO A 237 36.50 2.91 -13.39
C PRO A 237 34.99 3.22 -13.42
N GLY A 238 34.60 4.36 -13.99
CA GLY A 238 33.21 4.79 -14.12
C GLY A 238 32.52 5.27 -12.84
N VAL A 239 33.24 5.38 -11.71
CA VAL A 239 32.67 5.74 -10.41
C VAL A 239 33.57 6.73 -9.68
N ARG A 240 32.97 7.72 -9.01
CA ARG A 240 33.68 8.68 -8.16
C ARG A 240 32.97 8.83 -6.83
N ILE A 241 33.65 8.67 -5.69
CA ILE A 241 33.01 8.70 -4.37
C ILE A 241 33.73 9.72 -3.48
N CYS A 242 32.98 10.60 -2.80
CA CYS A 242 33.57 11.56 -1.87
C CYS A 242 33.99 10.91 -0.54
N SER A 243 34.98 11.48 0.13
CA SER A 243 35.52 10.98 1.41
C SER A 243 34.46 10.69 2.47
N GLU A 244 33.45 11.56 2.62
CA GLU A 244 32.34 11.33 3.56
C GLU A 244 31.52 10.06 3.23
N CYS A 245 31.23 9.81 1.95
CA CYS A 245 30.51 8.60 1.55
C CYS A 245 31.35 7.34 1.73
N VAL A 246 32.67 7.43 1.59
CA VAL A 246 33.60 6.32 1.87
C VAL A 246 33.61 5.98 3.36
N VAL A 247 33.63 6.99 4.24
CA VAL A 247 33.53 6.79 5.69
C VAL A 247 32.21 6.11 6.03
N LEU A 248 31.09 6.64 5.53
CA LEU A 248 29.77 6.06 5.78
C LEU A 248 29.67 4.59 5.31
N ALA A 249 30.20 4.28 4.11
CA ALA A 249 30.22 2.91 3.61
C ALA A 249 31.05 1.98 4.51
N THR A 250 32.17 2.48 5.03
CA THR A 250 33.03 1.73 5.95
C THR A 250 32.33 1.46 7.27
N ASP A 251 31.62 2.46 7.82
CA ASP A 251 30.83 2.31 9.04
C ASP A 251 29.70 1.28 8.89
N ILE A 252 29.01 1.27 7.75
CA ILE A 252 27.96 0.28 7.44
C ILE A 252 28.55 -1.13 7.36
N VAL A 253 29.69 -1.28 6.69
CA VAL A 253 30.37 -2.58 6.57
C VAL A 253 30.86 -3.06 7.93
N ALA A 254 31.43 -2.17 8.75
CA ALA A 254 31.90 -2.48 10.09
C ALA A 254 30.75 -2.83 11.07
N ALA A 255 29.58 -2.21 10.89
CA ALA A 255 28.37 -2.47 11.68
C ALA A 255 27.66 -3.78 11.29
N THR A 256 28.08 -4.45 10.20
CA THR A 256 27.49 -5.72 9.76
C THR A 256 28.21 -6.91 10.43
N PRO A 257 27.56 -7.67 11.33
CA PRO A 257 28.19 -8.85 11.95
C PRO A 257 28.43 -9.97 10.92
N GLY A 258 29.69 -10.06 10.49
CA GLY A 258 30.42 -11.13 9.78
C GLY A 258 29.67 -12.28 9.09
N THR A 259 29.59 -12.24 7.76
CA THR A 259 29.63 -13.45 6.92
C THR A 259 31.07 -13.75 6.49
N ARG A 260 31.67 -14.71 7.19
CA ARG A 260 32.80 -15.61 6.85
C ARG A 260 34.05 -15.06 6.15
N ARG A 261 35.18 -15.25 6.85
CA ARG A 261 36.51 -15.41 6.27
C ARG A 261 36.51 -16.62 5.32
N LEU A 262 37.01 -16.43 4.11
CA LEU A 262 37.63 -17.48 3.30
C LEU A 262 39.10 -17.06 3.08
N ARG A 263 39.97 -17.60 3.95
CA ARG A 263 41.32 -18.08 3.63
C ARG A 263 41.16 -19.61 3.66
N ASP A 264 41.73 -20.43 2.78
CA ASP A 264 42.97 -20.33 2.01
C ASP A 264 42.76 -20.56 0.52
#